data_AF-A0A1H7ZHL1-F1
#
_entry.id   AF-A0A1H7ZHL1-F1
#
_cell.length_a   1.000
_cell.length_b   1.000
_cell.length_c   1.000
_cell.angle_alpha   90.00
_cell.angle_beta   90.00
_cell.angle_gamma   90.00
#
_symmetry.space_group_name_H-M   'P 1'
#
loop_
_entity.id
_entity.type
_entity.pdbx_description
1 polymer ?
#
loop_
_entity_poly.entity_id
_entity_poly.type
_entity_poly.pdbx_seq_one_letter_code
_entity_poly.pdbx_strand_id
1 'polypeptide(L)'
;MKLDLIPPSDLLEKARELVTQSLAHIGTLHSCGVPTVSRVAQALYTKPRTLRYLYRLRYQQSFHTFIQEQRLETSKRLLRQGIHVSSVANLLEYSAPQNFARAFKRTYKVTPSNYILIVGIP
;
A
#
# COMPACT_ATOMS: atom_id res chain seq x y z
N MET A 1 -6.44 -19.33 21.25
CA MET A 1 -7.07 -18.08 21.72
C MET A 1 -8.41 -17.94 21.02
N LYS A 2 -9.51 -18.25 21.72
CA LYS A 2 -10.88 -18.10 21.21
C LYS A 2 -11.23 -16.61 21.19
N LEU A 3 -11.89 -16.15 20.12
CA LEU A 3 -12.23 -14.75 19.87
C LEU A 3 -13.46 -14.27 20.66
N ASP A 4 -14.01 -15.12 21.54
CA ASP A 4 -15.36 -14.98 22.07
C ASP A 4 -15.43 -14.27 23.44
N LEU A 5 -14.30 -13.80 23.98
CA LEU A 5 -14.18 -13.23 25.34
C LEU A 5 -13.56 -11.82 25.39
N ILE A 6 -13.41 -11.16 24.24
CA ILE A 6 -12.89 -9.79 24.17
C ILE A 6 -14.08 -8.84 23.98
N PRO A 7 -14.29 -7.85 24.87
CA PRO A 7 -15.31 -6.82 24.69
C PRO A 7 -15.24 -6.24 23.26
N PRO A 8 -16.37 -5.96 22.60
CA PRO A 8 -16.36 -5.42 21.23
C PRO A 8 -15.51 -4.14 21.08
N SER A 9 -15.42 -3.32 22.14
CA SER A 9 -14.53 -2.15 22.25
C SER A 9 -13.05 -2.53 22.14
N ASP A 10 -12.63 -3.57 22.86
CA ASP A 10 -11.24 -4.01 22.93
C ASP A 10 -10.82 -4.70 21.64
N LEU A 11 -11.76 -5.36 20.95
CA LEU A 11 -11.52 -5.92 19.62
C LEU A 11 -11.32 -4.81 18.57
N LEU A 12 -12.10 -3.73 18.64
CA LEU A 12 -11.96 -2.57 17.77
C LEU A 12 -10.66 -1.79 18.05
N GLU A 13 -10.27 -1.68 19.32
CA GLU A 13 -9.02 -1.03 19.73
C GLU A 13 -7.81 -1.85 19.28
N LYS A 14 -7.83 -3.17 19.51
CA LYS A 14 -6.81 -4.10 19.00
C LYS A 14 -6.75 -4.11 17.47
N ALA A 15 -7.88 -4.01 16.79
CA ALA A 15 -7.96 -3.87 15.35
C ALA A 15 -7.29 -2.57 14.86
N ARG A 16 -7.58 -1.44 15.53
CA ARG A 16 -6.95 -0.15 15.23
C ARG A 16 -5.45 -0.20 15.46
N GLU A 17 -5.02 -0.76 16.57
CA GLU A 17 -3.61 -0.89 16.93
C GLU A 17 -2.85 -1.75 15.89
N LEU A 18 -3.37 -2.92 15.54
CA LEU A 18 -2.77 -3.79 14.52
C LEU A 18 -2.70 -3.11 13.15
N VAL A 19 -3.71 -2.32 12.78
CA VAL A 19 -3.66 -1.52 11.55
C VAL A 19 -2.57 -0.45 11.65
N THR A 20 -2.50 0.30 12.74
CA THR A 20 -1.45 1.33 12.94
C THR A 20 -0.05 0.73 12.86
N GLN A 21 0.20 -0.38 13.56
CA GLN A 21 1.48 -1.09 13.52
C GLN A 21 1.77 -1.62 12.11
N SER A 22 0.76 -2.11 11.39
CA SER A 22 0.90 -2.55 10.00
C SER A 22 1.36 -1.42 9.08
N LEU A 23 0.86 -0.20 9.26
CA LEU A 23 1.28 0.98 8.47
C LEU A 23 2.73 1.37 8.76
N ALA A 24 3.15 1.32 10.02
CA ALA A 24 4.55 1.58 10.41
C ALA A 24 5.50 0.55 9.77
N HIS A 25 5.10 -0.72 9.74
CA HIS A 25 5.87 -1.77 9.06
C HIS A 25 5.86 -1.63 7.54
N ILE A 26 4.74 -1.23 6.92
CA ILE A 26 4.69 -0.97 5.47
C ILE A 26 5.69 0.12 5.08
N GLY A 27 5.76 1.21 5.85
CA GLY A 27 6.70 2.30 5.61
C GLY A 27 8.18 1.90 5.72
N THR A 28 8.51 0.98 6.64
CA THR A 28 9.89 0.50 6.85
C THR A 28 10.28 -0.64 5.90
N LEU A 29 9.33 -1.50 5.55
CA LEU A 29 9.52 -2.64 4.64
C LEU A 29 9.72 -2.24 3.18
N HIS A 30 9.39 -1.01 2.78
CA HIS A 30 9.73 -0.49 1.45
C HIS A 30 11.23 -0.60 1.14
N SER A 31 12.10 -0.70 2.15
CA SER A 31 13.54 -0.93 1.98
C SER A 31 13.90 -2.36 1.54
N CYS A 32 12.97 -3.31 1.64
CA CYS A 32 13.22 -4.75 1.50
C CYS A 32 12.23 -5.46 0.57
N GLY A 33 11.50 -4.76 -0.30
CA GLY A 33 10.49 -5.36 -1.17
C GLY A 33 9.08 -4.78 -1.02
N VAL A 34 8.21 -5.01 -2.00
CA VAL A 34 6.76 -4.78 -1.89
C VAL A 34 6.20 -5.50 -0.64
N PRO A 35 5.55 -4.78 0.29
CA PRO A 35 4.97 -5.39 1.49
C PRO A 35 3.86 -6.37 1.12
N THR A 36 4.04 -7.64 1.52
CA THR A 36 3.00 -8.66 1.38
C THR A 36 2.23 -8.83 2.68
N VAL A 37 0.98 -9.25 2.58
CA VAL A 37 0.13 -9.52 3.75
C VAL A 37 0.78 -10.54 4.70
N SER A 38 1.53 -11.50 4.16
CA SER A 38 2.24 -12.51 4.97
C SER A 38 3.41 -11.92 5.74
N ARG A 39 4.22 -11.05 5.11
CA ARG A 39 5.35 -10.38 5.77
C ARG A 39 4.88 -9.45 6.88
N VAL A 40 3.85 -8.66 6.60
CA VAL A 40 3.29 -7.74 7.62
C VAL A 40 2.60 -8.53 8.73
N ALA A 41 1.89 -9.61 8.42
CA ALA A 41 1.30 -10.47 9.44
C ALA A 41 2.36 -11.12 10.34
N GLN A 42 3.47 -11.59 9.75
CA GLN A 42 4.59 -12.14 10.49
C GLN A 42 5.24 -11.12 11.41
N ALA A 43 5.50 -9.89 10.93
CA ALA A 43 6.06 -8.81 11.73
C ALA A 43 5.18 -8.44 12.94
N LEU A 44 3.86 -8.59 12.79
CA LEU A 44 2.87 -8.29 13.83
C LEU A 44 2.46 -9.52 14.67
N TYR A 45 3.15 -10.65 14.51
CA TYR A 45 2.80 -11.91 15.17
C TYR A 45 1.31 -12.30 15.02
N THR A 46 0.73 -12.03 13.84
CA THR A 46 -0.68 -12.30 13.52
C THR A 46 -0.83 -13.20 12.30
N LYS A 47 -2.06 -13.66 12.03
CA LYS A 47 -2.36 -14.48 10.86
C LYS A 47 -2.71 -13.60 9.66
N PRO A 48 -2.29 -13.95 8.42
CA PRO A 48 -2.67 -13.21 7.22
C PRO A 48 -4.19 -13.05 7.02
N ARG A 49 -4.98 -14.01 7.51
CA ARG A 49 -6.45 -13.95 7.50
C ARG A 49 -6.96 -12.80 8.38
N THR A 50 -6.38 -12.63 9.56
CA THR A 50 -6.72 -11.54 10.48
C THR A 50 -6.44 -10.20 9.83
N LEU A 51 -5.24 -10.02 9.25
CA LEU A 51 -4.86 -8.77 8.61
C LEU A 51 -5.77 -8.43 7.40
N ARG A 52 -6.12 -9.42 6.57
CA ARG A 52 -7.10 -9.23 5.48
C ARG A 52 -8.47 -8.78 5.98
N TYR A 53 -8.95 -9.38 7.06
CA TYR A 53 -10.23 -9.01 7.66
C TYR A 53 -10.19 -7.58 8.19
N LEU A 54 -9.13 -7.21 8.92
CA LEU A 54 -8.96 -5.86 9.47
C LEU A 54 -8.93 -4.78 8.38
N TYR A 55 -8.24 -5.02 7.27
CA TYR A 55 -8.21 -4.08 6.15
C TYR A 55 -9.58 -3.91 5.48
N ARG A 56 -10.33 -5.01 5.30
CA ARG A 56 -11.71 -4.95 4.80
C ARG A 56 -12.62 -4.17 5.75
N LEU A 57 -12.50 -4.40 7.05
CA LEU A 57 -13.32 -3.72 8.04
C LEU A 57 -12.99 -2.22 8.11
N ARG A 58 -11.69 -1.87 8.10
CA ARG A 58 -11.23 -0.49 8.36
C ARG A 58 -11.22 0.42 7.14
N TYR A 59 -10.90 -0.13 5.96
CA TYR A 59 -10.71 0.63 4.72
C TYR A 59 -11.69 0.23 3.62
N GLN A 60 -12.56 -0.76 3.87
CA GLN A 60 -13.50 -1.30 2.87
C GLN A 60 -12.79 -1.85 1.61
N GLN A 61 -11.52 -2.21 1.74
CA GLN A 61 -10.71 -2.72 0.63
C GLN A 61 -9.77 -3.84 1.07
N SER A 62 -9.21 -4.54 0.09
CA SER A 62 -8.21 -5.57 0.37
C SER A 62 -6.87 -4.96 0.77
N PHE A 63 -6.06 -5.70 1.55
CA PHE A 63 -4.68 -5.32 1.86
C PHE A 63 -3.88 -5.01 0.59
N HIS A 64 -4.02 -5.84 -0.46
CA HIS A 64 -3.33 -5.64 -1.72
C HIS A 64 -3.73 -4.33 -2.41
N THR A 65 -5.04 -4.01 -2.45
CA THR A 65 -5.53 -2.74 -3.00
C THR A 65 -4.94 -1.57 -2.23
N PHE A 66 -4.92 -1.65 -0.89
CA PHE A 66 -4.33 -0.61 -0.06
C PHE A 66 -2.85 -0.38 -0.37
N ILE A 67 -2.03 -1.44 -0.42
CA ILE A 67 -0.61 -1.32 -0.77
C ILE A 67 -0.43 -0.74 -2.16
N GLN A 68 -1.27 -1.16 -3.12
CA GLN A 68 -1.24 -0.64 -4.47
C GLN A 68 -1.54 0.86 -4.52
N GLU A 69 -2.51 1.34 -3.75
CA GLU A 69 -2.81 2.77 -3.60
C GLU A 69 -1.64 3.53 -2.99
N GLN A 70 -1.03 3.02 -1.91
CA GLN A 70 0.15 3.65 -1.29
C GLN A 70 1.35 3.75 -2.25
N ARG A 71 1.59 2.71 -3.06
CA ARG A 71 2.61 2.73 -4.12
C ARG A 71 2.31 3.79 -5.17
N LEU A 72 1.06 3.92 -5.58
CA LEU A 72 0.64 4.91 -6.57
C LEU A 72 0.70 6.35 -6.02
N GLU A 73 0.31 6.58 -4.77
CA GLU A 73 0.49 7.88 -4.12
C GLU A 73 1.97 8.26 -4.01
N THR A 74 2.82 7.30 -3.64
CA THR A 74 4.27 7.50 -3.63
C THR A 74 4.80 7.84 -5.02
N SER A 75 4.29 7.18 -6.06
CA SER A 75 4.69 7.45 -7.44
C SER A 75 4.41 8.89 -7.85
N LYS A 76 3.26 9.48 -7.48
CA LYS A 76 2.96 10.89 -7.78
C LYS A 76 3.97 11.84 -7.15
N ARG A 77 4.38 11.56 -5.90
CA ARG A 77 5.42 12.35 -5.21
C ARG A 77 6.77 12.25 -5.91
N LEU A 78 7.19 11.06 -6.32
CA LEU A 78 8.44 10.86 -7.04
C LEU A 78 8.42 11.53 -8.43
N LEU A 79 7.32 11.39 -9.17
CA LEU A 79 7.14 12.07 -10.45
C LEU A 79 7.26 13.58 -10.26
N ARG A 80 6.60 14.16 -9.24
CA ARG A 80 6.72 15.59 -8.85
C ARG A 80 8.11 16.07 -8.49
N GLN A 81 9.01 15.16 -8.16
CA GLN A 81 10.42 15.47 -7.90
C GLN A 81 11.28 15.40 -9.18
N GLY A 82 10.66 15.21 -10.36
CA GLY A 82 11.38 15.07 -11.63
C GLY A 82 11.92 13.67 -11.90
N ILE A 83 11.56 12.67 -11.08
CA ILE A 83 12.04 11.30 -11.31
C ILE A 83 11.35 10.71 -12.54
N HIS A 84 12.17 10.20 -13.47
CA HIS A 84 11.69 9.63 -14.72
C HIS A 84 10.77 8.42 -14.51
N VAL A 85 9.74 8.27 -15.36
CA VAL A 85 8.68 7.25 -15.26
C VAL A 85 9.24 5.82 -15.12
N SER A 86 10.28 5.47 -15.88
CA SER A 86 10.91 4.14 -15.78
C SER A 86 11.62 3.93 -14.45
N SER A 87 12.30 4.96 -13.94
CA SER A 87 12.97 4.93 -12.63
C SER A 87 11.95 4.80 -11.50
N VAL A 88 10.82 5.50 -11.58
CA VAL A 88 9.70 5.34 -10.62
C VAL A 88 9.16 3.91 -10.64
N ALA A 89 8.99 3.31 -11.80
CA ALA A 89 8.54 1.91 -11.90
C ALA A 89 9.51 0.95 -11.21
N ASN A 90 10.81 1.13 -11.41
CA ASN A 90 11.86 0.32 -10.78
C ASN A 90 11.92 0.53 -9.26
N LEU A 91 11.93 1.79 -8.80
CA LEU A 91 11.96 2.14 -7.37
C LEU A 91 10.76 1.59 -6.60
N LEU A 92 9.61 1.50 -7.27
CA LEU A 92 8.40 0.94 -6.69
C LEU A 92 8.23 -0.55 -6.96
N GLU A 93 9.25 -1.22 -7.51
CA GLU A 93 9.29 -2.65 -7.78
C GLU A 93 8.15 -3.15 -8.67
N TYR A 94 7.82 -2.40 -9.72
CA TYR A 94 7.03 -2.96 -10.81
C TYR A 94 7.93 -3.83 -11.69
N SER A 95 7.45 -5.01 -12.06
CA SER A 95 8.19 -5.92 -12.94
C SER A 95 8.47 -5.34 -14.32
N ALA A 96 7.68 -4.33 -14.75
CA ALA A 96 7.89 -3.60 -15.99
C ALA A 96 7.25 -2.20 -15.92
N PRO A 97 7.82 -1.18 -16.59
CA PRO A 97 7.23 0.16 -16.65
C PRO A 97 5.80 0.19 -17.20
N GLN A 98 5.43 -0.72 -18.11
CA GLN A 98 4.07 -0.77 -18.65
C GLN A 98 3.05 -1.21 -17.59
N ASN A 99 3.45 -2.07 -16.64
CA ASN A 99 2.58 -2.49 -15.54
C ASN A 99 2.29 -1.33 -14.59
N PHE A 100 3.33 -0.54 -14.28
CA PHE A 100 3.17 0.73 -13.55
C PHE A 100 2.22 1.68 -14.28
N ALA A 101 2.48 1.96 -15.57
CA ALA A 101 1.67 2.91 -16.34
C ALA A 101 0.20 2.50 -16.44
N ARG A 102 -0.08 1.19 -16.61
CA ARG A 102 -1.45 0.64 -16.60
C ARG A 102 -2.13 0.84 -15.25
N ALA A 103 -1.43 0.52 -14.16
CA ALA A 103 -1.97 0.69 -12.81
C ALA A 103 -2.26 2.17 -12.50
N PHE A 104 -1.32 3.05 -12.84
CA PHE A 104 -1.45 4.50 -12.66
C PHE A 104 -2.63 5.07 -13.45
N LYS A 105 -2.75 4.72 -14.74
CA LYS A 105 -3.87 5.14 -15.59
C LYS A 105 -5.21 4.62 -15.08
N ARG A 106 -5.28 3.38 -14.61
CA ARG A 106 -6.52 2.81 -14.06
C ARG A 106 -7.03 3.62 -12.87
N THR A 107 -6.12 4.02 -11.99
CA THR A 107 -6.43 4.75 -10.74
C THR A 107 -6.69 6.23 -10.98
N TYR A 108 -5.79 6.92 -11.68
CA TYR A 108 -5.85 8.39 -11.83
C TYR A 108 -6.43 8.86 -13.16
N LYS A 109 -6.84 7.94 -14.03
CA LYS A 109 -7.43 8.21 -15.36
C LYS A 109 -6.51 8.93 -16.35
N VAL A 110 -5.23 9.13 -16.01
CA VAL A 110 -4.19 9.72 -16.86
C VAL A 110 -2.93 8.86 -16.86
N THR A 111 -2.12 8.91 -17.91
CA THR A 111 -0.81 8.22 -17.93
C THR A 111 0.19 8.96 -17.04
N PRO A 112 1.25 8.28 -16.52
CA PRO A 112 2.31 8.96 -15.78
C PRO A 112 2.97 10.11 -16.56
N SER A 113 3.20 9.94 -17.86
CA SER A 113 3.77 10.99 -18.71
C SER A 113 2.84 12.18 -18.86
N ASN A 114 1.54 11.96 -19.08
CA ASN A 114 0.57 13.07 -19.14
C ASN A 114 0.41 13.74 -17.78
N TYR A 115 0.50 12.98 -16.69
CA TYR A 115 0.48 13.54 -15.35
C TYR A 115 1.61 14.54 -15.13
N ILE A 116 2.84 14.20 -15.53
CA ILE A 116 4.02 15.09 -15.50
C ILE A 116 3.75 16.39 -16.28
N LEU A 117 3.21 16.28 -17.50
CA LEU A 117 2.88 17.43 -18.34
C LEU A 117 1.83 18.34 -17.69
N ILE A 118 0.77 17.76 -17.10
CA ILE A 118 -0.32 18.52 -16.46
C ILE A 118 0.19 19.33 -15.27
N VAL A 119 1.12 18.79 -14.49
CA VAL A 119 1.64 19.46 -13.30
C VAL A 119 2.87 20.32 -13.58
N GLY A 120 3.31 20.41 -14.84
CA GLY A 120 4.41 21.29 -15.27
C GLY A 120 5.80 20.88 -14.78
N ILE A 121 6.04 19.58 -14.58
CA ILE A 121 7.39 19.09 -14.24
C ILE A 121 8.20 18.95 -15.54
N PRO A 122 9.41 19.56 -15.63
CA PRO A 122 10.26 19.48 -16.81
C PRO A 122 10.83 18.08 -17.06
#